data_AF-D5ZSU3-F1
#
_entry.id   AF-D5ZSU3-F1
#
_cell.length_a   1.000
_cell.length_b   1.000
_cell.length_c   1.000
_cell.angle_alpha   90.00
_cell.angle_beta   90.00
_cell.angle_gamma   90.00
#
_symmetry.space_group_name_H-M   'P 1'
#
loop_
_entity.id
_entity.type
_entity.pdbx_description
1 polymer ?
#
loop_
_entity_poly.entity_id
_entity_poly.type
_entity_poly.pdbx_seq_one_letter_code
_entity_poly.pdbx_strand_id
1 'polypeptide(L)'
;GAPPGQPPVDRLGVPQWFLHPVPQPRGLRPGGSRRPRLPPRAAPRPPQARRRPVRRHPRWPWPTGPPRRGTGAAVAATDRRLHATKLNREMRQAATRTGRQLLDLAAEVFGTPGIAGYHRTVTARRAPGTQAVAAGVVYAETGVPVRQAVAADLFAFCASFAGAALRLRLTDHRLAQVLLRRTAPVIEETTRQALTRGLDDLGATTFAADVMSARHERAEARLFAS
;
A
#
# COMPACT_ATOMS: atom_id res chain seq x y z
N GLY A 1 -18.55 4.63 35.47
CA GLY A 1 -18.14 3.23 35.30
C GLY A 1 -18.50 2.79 33.90
N ALA A 2 -17.51 2.34 33.11
CA ALA A 2 -17.73 1.86 31.75
C ALA A 2 -18.26 0.41 31.76
N PRO A 3 -19.05 -0.02 30.76
CA PRO A 3 -19.61 -1.37 30.70
C PRO A 3 -18.50 -2.44 30.52
N PRO A 4 -18.71 -3.66 31.03
CA PRO A 4 -17.71 -4.72 30.97
C PRO A 4 -17.59 -5.26 29.53
N GLY A 5 -16.37 -5.26 28.99
CA GLY A 5 -16.06 -5.92 27.70
C GLY A 5 -15.26 -5.09 26.69
N GLN A 6 -14.97 -3.81 26.95
CA GLN A 6 -14.09 -3.03 26.07
C GLN A 6 -12.63 -3.06 26.55
N PRO A 7 -11.67 -3.46 25.70
CA PRO A 7 -10.26 -3.40 26.05
C PRO A 7 -9.80 -1.93 26.16
N PRO A 8 -8.83 -1.63 27.03
CA PRO A 8 -8.34 -0.26 27.19
C PRO A 8 -7.71 0.25 25.88
N VAL A 9 -8.15 1.43 25.44
CA VAL A 9 -7.58 2.20 24.33
C VAL A 9 -6.70 3.33 24.90
N ASP A 10 -5.56 3.60 24.26
CA ASP A 10 -4.73 4.75 24.66
C ASP A 10 -5.34 6.08 24.16
N ARG A 11 -4.81 7.25 24.58
CA ARG A 11 -5.36 8.60 24.30
C ARG A 11 -5.56 8.96 22.81
N LEU A 12 -5.10 8.10 21.89
CA LEU A 12 -5.25 8.21 20.44
C LEU A 12 -6.23 7.18 19.83
N GLY A 13 -6.95 6.39 20.64
CA GLY A 13 -7.97 5.44 20.15
C GLY A 13 -7.42 4.17 19.48
N VAL A 14 -6.13 3.87 19.63
CA VAL A 14 -5.50 2.68 19.01
C VAL A 14 -5.59 1.47 19.95
N PRO A 15 -6.08 0.31 19.49
CA PRO A 15 -6.12 -0.92 20.29
C PRO A 15 -4.72 -1.41 20.67
N GLN A 16 -4.46 -1.65 21.96
CA GLN A 16 -3.13 -1.94 22.48
C GLN A 16 -2.50 -3.28 22.04
N TRP A 17 -3.28 -4.18 21.44
CA TRP A 17 -2.76 -5.43 20.87
C TRP A 17 -1.94 -5.23 19.57
N PHE A 18 -1.99 -4.04 18.97
CA PHE A 18 -1.23 -3.73 17.76
C PHE A 18 0.28 -3.54 18.00
N LEU A 19 0.72 -3.38 19.26
CA LEU A 19 2.10 -3.02 19.62
C LEU A 19 2.90 -4.14 20.31
N HIS A 20 2.30 -5.30 20.60
CA HIS A 20 2.99 -6.41 21.27
C HIS A 20 3.08 -7.65 20.37
N PRO A 21 4.24 -8.35 20.35
CA PRO A 21 4.35 -9.63 19.65
C PRO A 21 3.48 -10.69 20.33
N VAL A 22 2.62 -11.35 19.55
CA VAL A 22 1.75 -12.46 19.99
C VAL A 22 2.59 -13.61 20.57
N PRO A 23 2.30 -14.09 21.79
CA PRO A 23 2.96 -15.27 22.35
C PRO A 23 2.58 -16.52 21.54
N GLN A 24 3.55 -17.33 21.15
CA GLN A 24 3.31 -18.63 20.52
C GLN A 24 2.72 -19.61 21.56
N PRO A 25 1.68 -20.38 21.22
CA PRO A 25 1.11 -21.36 22.15
C PRO A 25 2.12 -22.48 22.43
N ARG A 26 2.34 -22.76 23.73
CA ARG A 26 3.07 -23.94 24.19
C ARG A 26 2.21 -25.19 23.92
N GLY A 27 2.82 -26.19 23.30
CA GLY A 27 2.13 -27.36 22.75
C GLY A 27 1.36 -28.21 23.76
N LEU A 28 0.19 -28.67 23.31
CA LEU A 28 -0.55 -29.79 23.89
C LEU A 28 0.12 -31.11 23.48
N ARG A 29 0.47 -31.96 24.45
CA ARG A 29 0.90 -33.34 24.21
C ARG A 29 -0.34 -34.26 24.18
N PRO A 30 -0.58 -35.06 23.12
CA PRO A 30 -1.56 -36.12 23.18
C PRO A 30 -0.97 -37.40 23.80
N GLY A 31 -1.82 -38.09 24.57
CA GLY A 31 -1.55 -39.33 25.29
C GLY A 31 -1.19 -40.53 24.39
N GLY A 32 -0.56 -41.52 25.01
CA GLY A 32 0.14 -42.60 24.35
C GLY A 32 -0.74 -43.75 23.85
N SER A 33 -0.27 -44.36 22.76
CA SER A 33 -0.45 -45.78 22.46
C SER A 33 0.93 -46.38 22.16
N ARG A 34 1.28 -47.47 22.86
CA ARG A 34 2.59 -48.14 22.75
C ARG A 34 2.58 -49.07 21.54
N ARG A 35 3.35 -48.72 20.51
CA ARG A 35 3.92 -49.67 19.54
C ARG A 35 5.45 -49.56 19.59
N PRO A 36 6.21 -50.66 19.48
CA PRO A 36 7.67 -50.61 19.50
C PRO A 36 8.17 -49.81 18.28
N ARG A 37 8.91 -48.72 18.54
CA ARG A 37 9.50 -47.85 17.52
C ARG A 37 10.89 -48.38 17.13
N LEU A 38 11.10 -48.62 15.84
CA LEU A 38 12.43 -48.68 15.24
C LEU A 38 13.15 -47.33 15.46
N PRO A 39 14.48 -47.29 15.68
CA PRO A 39 15.20 -46.04 15.86
C PRO A 39 15.10 -45.19 14.58
N PRO A 40 14.73 -43.90 14.67
CA PRO A 40 14.66 -43.06 13.48
C PRO A 40 16.07 -42.80 12.95
N ARG A 41 16.28 -43.05 11.65
CA ARG A 41 17.44 -42.51 10.91
C ARG A 41 17.44 -40.99 11.07
N ALA A 42 18.53 -40.44 11.58
CA ALA A 42 18.67 -39.00 11.78
C ALA A 42 18.51 -38.27 10.44
N ALA A 43 17.43 -37.50 10.29
CA ALA A 43 17.29 -36.57 9.18
C ALA A 43 18.36 -35.47 9.31
N PRO A 44 19.04 -35.06 8.23
CA PRO A 44 19.99 -33.96 8.29
C PRO A 44 19.30 -32.69 8.78
N ARG A 45 19.89 -32.05 9.80
CA ARG A 45 19.38 -30.78 10.34
C ARG A 45 19.39 -29.73 9.23
N PRO A 46 18.28 -29.00 8.99
CA PRO A 46 18.32 -27.88 8.05
C PRO A 46 19.34 -26.84 8.55
N PRO A 47 20.09 -26.18 7.64
CA PRO A 47 21.09 -25.20 8.03
C PRO A 47 20.42 -24.12 8.88
N GLN A 48 20.97 -23.89 10.08
CA GLN A 48 20.51 -22.82 10.95
C GLN A 48 20.80 -21.49 10.26
N ALA A 49 19.79 -20.92 9.61
CA ALA A 49 19.86 -19.55 9.11
C ALA A 49 20.14 -18.65 10.32
N ARG A 50 21.38 -18.13 10.42
CA ARG A 50 21.77 -17.16 11.44
C ARG A 50 20.72 -16.05 11.44
N ARG A 51 19.92 -15.96 12.50
CA ARG A 51 18.96 -14.87 12.69
C ARG A 51 19.75 -13.58 12.82
N ARG A 52 19.98 -12.88 11.69
CA ARG A 52 20.53 -11.53 11.72
C ARG A 52 19.57 -10.67 12.54
N PRO A 53 20.05 -9.93 13.54
CA PRO A 53 19.19 -9.05 14.31
C PRO A 53 18.55 -8.05 13.34
N VAL A 54 17.23 -7.93 13.43
CA VAL A 54 16.46 -6.91 12.72
C VAL A 54 17.00 -5.56 13.17
N ARG A 55 17.77 -4.87 12.32
CA ARG A 55 18.22 -3.50 12.61
C ARG A 55 16.99 -2.69 13.02
N ARG A 56 17.03 -2.10 14.22
CA ARG A 56 16.04 -1.12 14.64
C ARG A 56 16.21 0.07 13.69
N HIS A 57 15.20 0.35 12.88
CA HIS A 57 15.21 1.58 12.08
C HIS A 57 15.14 2.77 13.05
N PRO A 58 15.84 3.88 12.76
CA PRO A 58 15.69 5.10 13.53
C PRO A 58 14.21 5.47 13.60
N ARG A 59 13.71 5.86 14.79
CA ARG A 59 12.43 6.56 14.91
C ARG A 59 12.56 7.83 14.09
N TRP A 60 11.79 7.93 13.01
CA TRP A 60 12.02 8.95 12.00
C TRP A 60 11.31 10.26 12.37
N PRO A 61 12.03 11.37 12.63
CA PRO A 61 11.42 12.67 12.78
C PRO A 61 11.22 13.28 11.38
N TRP A 62 9.98 13.37 10.91
CA TRP A 62 9.67 13.94 9.58
C TRP A 62 9.58 15.46 9.64
N PRO A 63 10.11 16.21 8.64
CA PRO A 63 9.80 17.63 8.48
C PRO A 63 8.31 17.85 8.21
N THR A 64 7.70 18.81 8.90
CA THR A 64 6.25 19.07 8.97
C THR A 64 5.85 20.36 8.24
N GLY A 65 6.15 20.44 6.94
CA GLY A 65 5.62 21.52 6.10
C GLY A 65 4.20 21.20 5.63
N PRO A 66 3.25 22.16 5.64
CA PRO A 66 1.92 21.93 5.09
C PRO A 66 2.01 21.67 3.57
N PRO A 67 1.17 20.78 3.02
CA PRO A 67 1.13 20.54 1.58
C PRO A 67 0.75 21.82 0.83
N ARG A 68 1.44 22.09 -0.29
CA ARG A 68 1.09 23.20 -1.19
C ARG A 68 -0.21 22.87 -1.93
N ARG A 69 -1.24 23.71 -1.75
CA ARG A 69 -2.51 23.58 -2.47
C ARG A 69 -2.37 24.19 -3.86
N GLY A 70 -2.46 23.37 -4.91
CA GLY A 70 -2.51 23.84 -6.29
C GLY A 70 -3.90 24.37 -6.65
N THR A 71 -3.99 25.21 -7.67
CA THR A 71 -5.30 25.62 -8.21
C THR A 71 -5.99 24.41 -8.87
N GLY A 72 -7.33 24.39 -8.89
CA GLY A 72 -8.07 23.28 -9.51
C GLY A 72 -7.69 23.07 -10.99
N ALA A 73 -7.37 24.15 -11.72
CA ALA A 73 -6.90 24.08 -13.10
C ALA A 73 -5.52 23.41 -13.22
N ALA A 74 -4.58 23.73 -12.32
CA ALA A 74 -3.27 23.10 -12.29
C ALA A 74 -3.36 21.60 -11.95
N VAL A 75 -4.21 21.22 -10.99
CA VAL A 75 -4.45 19.81 -10.64
C VAL A 75 -5.01 19.04 -11.85
N ALA A 76 -6.02 19.60 -12.52
CA ALA A 76 -6.60 18.97 -13.72
C ALA A 76 -5.59 18.84 -14.88
N ALA A 77 -4.70 19.82 -15.05
CA ALA A 77 -3.63 19.76 -16.05
C ALA A 77 -2.62 18.64 -15.73
N THR A 78 -2.19 18.54 -14.47
CA THR A 78 -1.32 17.45 -13.97
C THR A 78 -1.97 16.09 -14.19
N ASP A 79 -3.26 15.95 -13.92
CA ASP A 79 -3.99 14.69 -14.12
C ASP A 79 -4.07 14.30 -15.59
N ARG A 80 -4.32 15.25 -16.50
CA ARG A 80 -4.27 14.99 -17.95
C ARG A 80 -2.88 14.55 -18.39
N ARG A 81 -1.82 15.22 -17.93
CA ARG A 81 -0.43 14.84 -18.22
C ARG A 81 -0.14 13.43 -17.73
N LEU A 82 -0.47 13.11 -16.47
CA LEU A 82 -0.26 11.79 -15.88
C LEU A 82 -1.13 10.69 -16.51
N HIS A 83 -2.32 11.02 -17.02
CA HIS A 83 -3.13 10.06 -17.75
C HIS A 83 -2.51 9.73 -19.11
N ALA A 84 -1.97 10.74 -19.81
CA ALA A 84 -1.36 10.59 -21.12
C ALA A 84 -0.08 9.72 -21.10
N THR A 85 0.62 9.61 -19.96
CA THR A 85 1.81 8.76 -19.84
C THR A 85 1.50 7.26 -19.77
N LYS A 86 0.24 6.86 -19.60
CA LYS A 86 -0.17 5.45 -19.46
C LYS A 86 -0.48 4.85 -20.83
N LEU A 87 0.39 3.95 -21.28
CA LEU A 87 0.28 3.29 -22.59
C LEU A 87 -1.00 2.45 -22.70
N ASN A 88 -1.18 1.50 -21.76
CA ASN A 88 -2.21 0.47 -21.87
C ASN A 88 -3.61 1.00 -21.51
N ARG A 89 -4.62 0.50 -22.22
CA ARG A 89 -6.03 0.88 -22.02
C ARG A 89 -6.50 0.46 -20.63
N GLU A 90 -6.21 -0.78 -20.22
CA GLU A 90 -6.62 -1.28 -18.90
C GLU A 90 -5.99 -0.47 -17.76
N MET A 91 -4.71 -0.07 -17.87
CA MET A 91 -4.06 0.78 -16.87
C MET A 91 -4.74 2.14 -16.74
N ARG A 92 -5.11 2.78 -17.86
CA ARG A 92 -5.86 4.04 -17.87
C ARG A 92 -7.22 3.89 -17.22
N GLN A 93 -7.92 2.79 -17.51
CA GLN A 93 -9.23 2.51 -16.93
C GLN A 93 -9.15 2.20 -15.44
N ALA A 94 -8.21 1.36 -15.00
CA ALA A 94 -8.00 1.04 -13.60
C ALA A 94 -7.67 2.30 -12.80
N ALA A 95 -6.70 3.11 -13.28
CA ALA A 95 -6.31 4.35 -12.61
C ALA A 95 -7.47 5.34 -12.45
N THR A 96 -8.31 5.51 -13.47
CA THR A 96 -9.45 6.44 -13.42
C THR A 96 -10.64 5.90 -12.64
N ARG A 97 -10.89 4.58 -12.68
CA ARG A 97 -11.93 3.92 -11.89
C ARG A 97 -11.63 4.05 -10.40
N THR A 98 -10.43 3.69 -9.97
CA THR A 98 -10.03 3.77 -8.56
C THR A 98 -9.97 5.22 -8.08
N GLY A 99 -9.49 6.16 -8.90
CA GLY A 99 -9.46 7.57 -8.51
C GLY A 99 -10.84 8.19 -8.32
N ARG A 100 -11.82 7.84 -9.16
CA ARG A 100 -13.22 8.25 -9.00
C ARG A 100 -13.82 7.71 -7.70
N GLN A 101 -13.66 6.41 -7.45
CA GLN A 101 -14.15 5.79 -6.21
C GLN A 101 -13.53 6.42 -4.97
N LEU A 102 -12.24 6.74 -5.01
CA LEU A 102 -11.56 7.44 -3.92
C LEU A 102 -12.14 8.83 -3.68
N LEU A 103 -12.37 9.62 -4.74
CA LEU A 103 -12.92 10.97 -4.62
C LEU A 103 -14.36 10.96 -4.10
N ASP A 104 -15.17 10.01 -4.57
CA ASP A 104 -16.56 9.84 -4.15
C ASP A 104 -16.63 9.54 -2.64
N LEU A 105 -15.89 8.51 -2.20
CA LEU A 105 -15.81 8.14 -0.79
C LEU A 105 -15.20 9.26 0.07
N ALA A 106 -14.13 9.91 -0.40
CA ALA A 106 -13.50 10.98 0.36
C ALA A 106 -14.37 12.24 0.47
N ALA A 107 -15.21 12.52 -0.53
CA ALA A 107 -16.19 13.59 -0.47
C ALA A 107 -17.25 13.30 0.61
N GLU A 108 -17.68 12.05 0.75
CA GLU A 108 -18.61 11.62 1.81
C GLU A 108 -17.95 11.66 3.20
N VAL A 109 -16.73 11.14 3.33
CA VAL A 109 -16.05 10.99 4.63
C VAL A 109 -15.50 12.32 5.17
N PHE A 110 -14.86 13.14 4.33
CA PHE A 110 -14.18 14.36 4.77
C PHE A 110 -14.91 15.65 4.40
N GLY A 111 -15.75 15.65 3.36
CA GLY A 111 -16.61 16.78 3.01
C GLY A 111 -15.90 18.10 2.67
N THR A 112 -14.59 18.10 2.39
CA THR A 112 -13.88 19.38 2.17
C THR A 112 -14.24 20.01 0.82
N PRO A 113 -14.26 21.36 0.72
CA PRO A 113 -14.54 22.04 -0.54
C PRO A 113 -13.60 21.66 -1.69
N GLY A 114 -12.32 21.40 -1.40
CA GLY A 114 -11.35 21.01 -2.42
C GLY A 114 -11.57 19.59 -2.97
N ILE A 115 -11.89 18.62 -2.10
CA ILE A 115 -12.24 17.25 -2.53
C ILE A 115 -13.50 17.29 -3.38
N ALA A 116 -14.56 17.93 -2.88
CA ALA A 116 -15.83 18.05 -3.60
C ALA A 116 -15.67 18.80 -4.94
N GLY A 117 -14.86 19.87 -4.95
CA GLY A 117 -14.55 20.63 -6.16
C GLY A 117 -13.83 19.81 -7.23
N TYR A 118 -12.82 19.03 -6.82
CA TYR A 118 -12.12 18.15 -7.76
C TYR A 118 -12.99 16.98 -8.22
N HIS A 119 -13.78 16.39 -7.32
CA HIS A 119 -14.75 15.35 -7.66
C HIS A 119 -15.72 15.83 -8.75
N ARG A 120 -16.32 17.03 -8.60
CA ARG A 120 -17.16 17.64 -9.64
C ARG A 120 -16.43 17.83 -10.97
N THR A 121 -15.15 18.19 -10.94
CA THR A 121 -14.34 18.35 -12.15
C THR A 121 -14.16 17.02 -12.90
N VAL A 122 -13.92 15.94 -12.16
CA VAL A 122 -13.80 14.58 -12.70
C VAL A 122 -15.14 14.06 -13.21
N THR A 123 -16.23 14.23 -12.46
CA THR A 123 -17.59 13.81 -12.84
C THR A 123 -18.08 14.55 -14.09
N ALA A 124 -17.75 15.84 -14.21
CA ALA A 124 -17.98 16.63 -15.42
C ALA A 124 -17.02 16.28 -16.58
N ARG A 125 -16.17 15.26 -16.45
CA ARG A 125 -15.19 14.80 -17.44
C ARG A 125 -14.17 15.88 -17.88
N ARG A 126 -13.93 16.89 -17.05
CA ARG A 126 -12.92 17.94 -17.30
C ARG A 126 -11.52 17.55 -16.84
N ALA A 127 -11.41 16.48 -16.05
CA ALA A 127 -10.17 15.80 -15.69
C ALA A 127 -10.39 14.27 -15.72
N PRO A 128 -9.37 13.45 -16.00
CA PRO A 128 -9.50 11.99 -16.03
C PRO A 128 -9.95 11.38 -14.68
N GLY A 129 -9.40 11.91 -13.59
CA GLY A 129 -9.56 11.43 -12.21
C GLY A 129 -8.63 10.27 -11.89
N THR A 130 -7.33 10.34 -12.20
CA THR A 130 -6.41 9.23 -11.89
C THR A 130 -6.18 9.11 -10.37
N GLN A 131 -6.05 7.85 -9.89
CA GLN A 131 -5.90 7.54 -8.46
C GLN A 131 -4.80 8.32 -7.76
N ALA A 132 -3.63 8.50 -8.38
CA ALA A 132 -2.53 9.26 -7.78
C ALA A 132 -2.90 10.74 -7.56
N VAL A 133 -3.58 11.39 -8.52
CA VAL A 133 -4.01 12.79 -8.35
C VAL A 133 -5.16 12.89 -7.35
N ALA A 134 -6.13 11.98 -7.42
CA ALA A 134 -7.22 11.89 -6.45
C ALA A 134 -6.67 11.77 -5.01
N ALA A 135 -5.74 10.84 -4.78
CA ALA A 135 -5.08 10.66 -3.49
C ALA A 135 -4.32 11.93 -3.07
N GLY A 136 -3.57 12.55 -3.97
CA GLY A 136 -2.87 13.81 -3.71
C GLY A 136 -3.81 14.94 -3.27
N VAL A 137 -4.97 15.09 -3.91
CA VAL A 137 -6.01 16.05 -3.49
C VAL A 137 -6.51 15.72 -2.10
N VAL A 138 -6.86 14.45 -1.82
CA VAL A 138 -7.35 14.04 -0.49
C VAL A 138 -6.30 14.31 0.59
N TYR A 139 -5.03 13.96 0.36
CA TYR A 139 -3.95 14.22 1.31
C TYR A 139 -3.73 15.72 1.57
N ALA A 140 -3.73 16.54 0.52
CA ALA A 140 -3.59 17.98 0.65
C ALA A 140 -4.75 18.61 1.43
N GLU A 141 -5.97 18.15 1.15
CA GLU A 141 -7.19 18.66 1.77
C GLU A 141 -7.33 18.25 3.25
N THR A 142 -6.84 17.06 3.60
CA THR A 142 -6.83 16.53 4.98
C THR A 142 -5.58 16.93 5.78
N GLY A 143 -4.66 17.69 5.18
CA GLY A 143 -3.48 18.22 5.87
C GLY A 143 -2.37 17.21 6.10
N VAL A 144 -2.36 16.08 5.37
CA VAL A 144 -1.28 15.08 5.47
C VAL A 144 0.01 15.67 4.88
N PRO A 145 1.12 15.68 5.63
CA PRO A 145 2.42 16.13 5.12
C PRO A 145 2.82 15.38 3.85
N VAL A 146 3.28 16.10 2.83
CA VAL A 146 3.58 15.55 1.49
C VAL A 146 4.47 14.31 1.53
N ARG A 147 5.47 14.32 2.42
CA ARG A 147 6.38 13.19 2.61
C ARG A 147 5.66 11.94 3.14
N GLN A 148 4.73 12.11 4.06
CA GLN A 148 3.94 11.01 4.62
C GLN A 148 2.94 10.50 3.59
N ALA A 149 2.31 11.39 2.83
CA ALA A 149 1.41 11.04 1.73
C ALA A 149 2.11 10.15 0.70
N VAL A 150 3.29 10.56 0.22
CA VAL A 150 4.07 9.78 -0.75
C VAL A 150 4.50 8.42 -0.18
N ALA A 151 5.06 8.41 1.04
CA ALA A 151 5.50 7.16 1.67
C ALA A 151 4.33 6.18 1.92
N ALA A 152 3.17 6.70 2.34
CA ALA A 152 1.97 5.90 2.57
C ALA A 152 1.43 5.29 1.26
N ASP A 153 1.37 6.08 0.18
CA ASP A 153 0.88 5.61 -1.12
C ASP A 153 1.83 4.56 -1.73
N LEU A 154 3.16 4.76 -1.61
CA LEU A 154 4.16 3.76 -2.00
C LEU A 154 4.05 2.48 -1.17
N PHE A 155 3.81 2.58 0.14
CA PHE A 155 3.58 1.41 0.98
C PHE A 155 2.29 0.67 0.58
N ALA A 156 1.19 1.39 0.38
CA ALA A 156 -0.08 0.82 -0.05
C ALA A 156 0.06 0.10 -1.40
N PHE A 157 0.82 0.67 -2.33
CA PHE A 157 1.18 0.02 -3.59
C PHE A 157 1.92 -1.30 -3.34
N CYS A 158 2.99 -1.32 -2.54
CA CYS A 158 3.71 -2.57 -2.22
C CYS A 158 2.83 -3.60 -1.49
N ALA A 159 1.98 -3.15 -0.57
CA ALA A 159 1.04 -4.01 0.15
C ALA A 159 0.02 -4.65 -0.79
N SER A 160 -0.41 -3.94 -1.85
CA SER A 160 -1.31 -4.50 -2.86
C SER A 160 -0.69 -5.69 -3.61
N PHE A 161 0.61 -5.61 -3.97
CA PHE A 161 1.34 -6.71 -4.60
C PHE A 161 1.53 -7.90 -3.66
N ALA A 162 1.86 -7.64 -2.38
CA ALA A 162 1.92 -8.69 -1.37
C ALA A 162 0.56 -9.39 -1.21
N GLY A 163 -0.53 -8.63 -1.22
CA GLY A 163 -1.90 -9.15 -1.20
C GLY A 163 -2.26 -9.94 -2.46
N ALA A 164 -1.79 -9.53 -3.64
CA ALA A 164 -1.98 -10.29 -4.88
C ALA A 164 -1.22 -11.62 -4.83
N ALA A 165 0.05 -11.61 -4.39
CA ALA A 165 0.87 -12.81 -4.24
C ALA A 165 0.23 -13.83 -3.28
N LEU A 166 -0.40 -13.38 -2.20
CA LEU A 166 -1.16 -14.24 -1.28
C LEU A 166 -2.34 -14.93 -1.98
N ARG A 167 -3.16 -14.18 -2.72
CA ARG A 167 -4.32 -14.72 -3.45
C ARG A 167 -3.93 -15.68 -4.58
N LEU A 168 -2.77 -15.43 -5.19
CA LEU A 168 -2.15 -16.33 -6.18
C LEU A 168 -1.43 -17.53 -5.54
N ARG A 169 -1.39 -17.63 -4.21
CA ARG A 169 -0.67 -18.68 -3.45
C ARG A 169 0.84 -18.74 -3.76
N LEU A 170 1.45 -17.61 -4.11
CA LEU A 170 2.89 -17.47 -4.36
C LEU A 170 3.70 -17.22 -3.08
N THR A 171 3.03 -16.88 -1.98
CA THR A 171 3.64 -16.60 -0.67
C THR A 171 2.67 -16.94 0.45
N ASP A 172 3.16 -17.05 1.68
CA ASP A 172 2.34 -17.07 2.89
C ASP A 172 2.33 -15.68 3.58
N HIS A 173 1.49 -15.53 4.60
CA HIS A 173 1.35 -14.27 5.35
C HIS A 173 2.64 -13.83 6.03
N ARG A 174 3.47 -14.78 6.48
CA ARG A 174 4.71 -14.48 7.17
C ARG A 174 5.72 -13.88 6.18
N LEU A 175 5.89 -14.53 5.03
CA LEU A 175 6.76 -14.07 3.96
C LEU A 175 6.27 -12.75 3.35
N ALA A 176 4.95 -12.53 3.25
CA ALA A 176 4.40 -11.23 2.84
C ALA A 176 4.82 -10.09 3.79
N GLN A 177 4.76 -10.30 5.10
CA GLN A 177 5.23 -9.31 6.08
C GLN A 177 6.75 -9.10 6.03
N VAL A 178 7.52 -10.17 5.81
CA VAL A 178 8.98 -10.08 5.60
C VAL A 178 9.30 -9.26 4.35
N LEU A 179 8.57 -9.48 3.26
CA LEU A 179 8.70 -8.72 2.02
C LEU A 179 8.43 -7.24 2.27
N LEU A 180 7.29 -6.88 2.86
CA LEU A 180 6.95 -5.48 3.14
C LEU A 180 7.99 -4.79 4.01
N ARG A 181 8.51 -5.48 5.04
CA ARG A 181 9.59 -4.97 5.86
C ARG A 181 10.88 -4.74 5.07
N ARG A 182 11.23 -5.64 4.15
CA ARG A 182 12.42 -5.53 3.30
C ARG A 182 12.30 -4.42 2.26
N THR A 183 11.10 -4.06 1.84
CA THR A 183 10.86 -2.98 0.89
C THR A 183 10.92 -1.58 1.51
N ALA A 184 10.83 -1.47 2.85
CA ALA A 184 10.82 -0.17 3.54
C ALA A 184 11.99 0.77 3.16
N PRO A 185 13.25 0.32 3.03
CA PRO A 185 14.35 1.19 2.56
C PRO A 185 14.18 1.68 1.12
N VAL A 186 13.56 0.90 0.25
CA VAL A 186 13.27 1.29 -1.15
C VAL A 186 12.16 2.34 -1.18
N ILE A 187 11.12 2.17 -0.35
CA ILE A 187 10.05 3.18 -0.20
C ILE A 187 10.63 4.50 0.27
N GLU A 188 11.51 4.46 1.26
CA GLU A 188 12.18 5.63 1.81
C GLU A 188 13.00 6.38 0.75
N GLU A 189 13.83 5.66 0.01
CA GLU A 189 14.64 6.24 -1.07
C GLU A 189 13.77 6.77 -2.22
N THR A 190 12.74 6.03 -2.62
CA THR A 190 11.80 6.46 -3.66
C THR A 190 11.01 7.70 -3.23
N THR A 191 10.65 7.79 -1.94
CA THR A 191 10.00 8.97 -1.36
C THR A 191 10.92 10.18 -1.47
N ARG A 192 12.19 10.05 -1.08
CA ARG A 192 13.18 11.13 -1.18
C ARG A 192 13.32 11.63 -2.62
N GLN A 193 13.41 10.73 -3.59
CA GLN A 193 13.51 11.07 -5.01
C GLN A 193 12.23 11.75 -5.54
N ALA A 194 11.06 11.25 -5.15
CA ALA A 194 9.79 11.83 -5.59
C ALA A 194 9.61 13.27 -5.10
N LEU A 195 10.08 13.59 -3.89
CA LEU A 195 9.98 14.94 -3.31
C LEU A 195 10.87 15.98 -4.01
N THR A 196 11.87 15.56 -4.78
CA THR A 196 12.76 16.46 -5.52
C THR A 196 12.39 16.59 -7.00
N ARG A 197 11.41 15.83 -7.49
CA ARG A 197 10.99 15.82 -8.90
C ARG A 197 9.91 16.85 -9.18
N GLY A 198 9.98 17.43 -10.37
CA GLY A 198 9.01 18.38 -10.88
C GLY A 198 7.94 17.73 -11.77
N LEU A 199 7.02 18.53 -12.28
CA LEU A 199 6.02 18.06 -13.24
C LEU A 199 6.66 17.63 -14.57
N ASP A 200 7.85 18.13 -14.89
CA ASP A 200 8.56 17.76 -16.11
C ASP A 200 9.12 16.35 -16.09
N ASP A 201 9.30 15.80 -14.89
CA ASP A 201 9.69 14.42 -14.66
C ASP A 201 8.48 13.45 -14.68
N LEU A 202 7.27 13.95 -14.99
CA LEU A 202 6.07 13.11 -15.12
C LEU A 202 6.16 12.26 -16.38
N GLY A 203 6.60 11.02 -16.19
CA GLY A 203 6.69 10.00 -17.22
C GLY A 203 7.80 9.03 -16.84
N ALA A 204 7.46 7.75 -16.71
CA ALA A 204 8.44 6.71 -16.56
C ALA A 204 8.02 5.54 -17.46
N THR A 205 8.95 5.06 -18.28
CA THR A 205 8.74 3.84 -19.06
C THR A 205 9.24 2.67 -18.24
N THR A 206 8.35 1.73 -17.93
CA THR A 206 8.72 0.50 -17.23
C THR A 206 8.44 -0.65 -18.18
N PHE A 207 9.29 -0.81 -19.20
CA PHE A 207 9.05 -1.70 -20.33
C PHE A 207 8.52 -3.09 -19.93
N ALA A 208 9.14 -3.71 -18.93
CA ALA A 208 8.69 -5.02 -18.45
C ALA A 208 7.26 -4.98 -17.88
N ALA A 209 6.92 -3.98 -17.07
CA ALA A 209 5.58 -3.82 -16.52
C ALA A 209 4.57 -3.48 -17.63
N ASP A 210 4.94 -2.64 -18.59
CA ASP A 210 4.10 -2.26 -19.73
C ASP A 210 3.77 -3.49 -20.61
N VAL A 211 4.78 -4.30 -20.92
CA VAL A 211 4.61 -5.56 -21.68
C VAL A 211 3.76 -6.56 -20.90
N MET A 212 4.01 -6.74 -19.60
CA MET A 212 3.25 -7.68 -18.78
C MET A 212 1.79 -7.25 -18.62
N SER A 213 1.53 -5.95 -18.46
CA SER A 213 0.17 -5.42 -18.44
C SER A 213 -0.53 -5.61 -19.79
N ALA A 214 0.17 -5.40 -20.91
CA ALA A 214 -0.39 -5.63 -22.25
C ALA A 214 -0.68 -7.12 -22.53
N ARG A 215 0.08 -8.03 -21.90
CA ARG A 215 -0.19 -9.48 -21.92
C ARG A 215 -1.40 -9.82 -21.05
N HIS A 216 -1.51 -9.22 -19.86
CA HIS A 216 -2.65 -9.42 -18.95
C HIS A 216 -3.98 -9.00 -19.60
N GLU A 217 -3.97 -7.91 -20.37
CA GLU A 217 -5.15 -7.44 -21.14
C GLU A 217 -5.67 -8.49 -22.14
N ARG A 218 -4.81 -9.39 -22.62
CA ARG A 218 -5.15 -10.45 -23.60
C ARG A 218 -5.23 -11.86 -22.99
N ALA A 219 -5.06 -12.01 -21.68
CA ALA A 219 -5.07 -13.32 -21.05
C ALA A 219 -6.48 -13.94 -21.06
N GLU A 220 -6.58 -15.20 -21.49
CA GLU A 220 -7.86 -15.93 -21.61
C GLU A 220 -8.56 -16.14 -20.26
N ALA A 221 -7.79 -16.31 -19.19
CA ALA A 221 -8.28 -16.45 -17.82
C ALA A 221 -7.59 -15.44 -16.89
N ARG A 222 -8.38 -14.71 -16.10
CA ARG A 222 -7.89 -13.60 -15.26
C ARG A 222 -8.52 -13.65 -13.87
N LEU A 223 -7.66 -13.67 -12.85
CA LEU A 223 -8.06 -13.53 -11.44
C LEU A 223 -8.17 -12.06 -11.00
N PHE A 224 -7.53 -11.14 -11.73
CA PHE A 224 -7.52 -9.71 -11.44
C PHE A 224 -7.98 -8.90 -12.65
N ALA A 225 -8.62 -7.77 -12.39
CA ALA A 225 -9.20 -6.92 -13.43
C ALA A 225 -8.17 -6.17 -14.29
N SER A 226 -6.93 -6.02 -13.81
CA SER A 226 -5.81 -5.32 -14.46
C SER A 226 -4.50 -5.63 -13.77
#